data_AF-A0A933IEX0-F1
#
_entry.id   AF-A0A933IEX0-F1
#
_cell.length_a   1.000
_cell.length_b   1.000
_cell.length_c   1.000
_cell.angle_alpha   90.00
_cell.angle_beta   90.00
_cell.angle_gamma   90.00
#
_symmetry.space_group_name_H-M   'P 1'
#
loop_
_entity.id
_entity.type
_entity.pdbx_description
1 polymer ?
#
loop_
_entity_poly.entity_id
_entity_poly.type
_entity_poly.pdbx_seq_one_letter_code
_entity_poly.pdbx_strand_id
1 'polypeptide(L)'
;MTRVQVLLTEEQDRRLEGLARRLRVSKAKLVREGVDFVLQREQHGAGDPVLSLIAQAGRAGRRDISRRHDAYLAAADRRRAR
;
A
#
# COMPACT_ATOMS: atom_id res chain seq x y z
N MET A 1 -5.22 -12.33 18.52
CA MET A 1 -3.85 -12.76 18.16
C MET A 1 -3.77 -14.26 18.32
N THR A 2 -3.19 -14.95 17.34
CA THR A 2 -2.98 -16.41 17.37
C THR A 2 -1.49 -16.69 17.60
N ARG A 3 -1.15 -17.63 18.48
CA ARG A 3 0.25 -18.01 18.71
C ARG A 3 0.69 -19.00 17.63
N VAL A 4 1.74 -18.65 16.92
CA VAL A 4 2.35 -19.49 15.88
C VAL A 4 3.85 -19.58 16.17
N GLN A 5 4.42 -20.78 16.01
CA GLN A 5 5.86 -20.99 16.05
C GLN A 5 6.40 -21.01 14.63
N VAL A 6 7.35 -20.13 14.33
CA VAL A 6 8.01 -20.03 13.03
C VAL A 6 9.51 -20.16 13.26
N LEU A 7 10.16 -21.01 12.47
CA LEU A 7 11.62 -21.14 12.48
C LEU A 7 12.22 -20.04 11.60
N LEU A 8 13.14 -19.26 12.16
CA LEU A 8 13.94 -18.29 11.42
C LEU A 8 15.37 -18.83 11.28
N THR A 9 16.06 -18.42 10.23
CA THR A 9 17.51 -18.66 10.16
C THR A 9 18.24 -17.83 11.22
N GLU A 10 19.41 -18.28 11.65
CA GLU A 10 20.23 -17.53 12.62
C GLU A 10 20.60 -16.13 12.11
N GLU A 11 20.80 -15.97 10.80
CA GLU A 11 21.05 -14.66 10.20
C GLU A 11 19.81 -13.75 10.30
N GLN A 12 18.62 -14.29 10.03
CA GLN A 12 17.37 -13.55 10.15
C GLN A 12 17.14 -13.08 11.59
N ASP A 13 17.33 -13.96 12.59
CA ASP A 13 17.15 -13.56 13.99
C ASP A 13 18.17 -12.48 14.41
N ARG A 14 19.45 -12.63 14.04
CA ARG A 14 20.48 -11.61 14.31
C ARG A 14 20.14 -10.26 13.70
N ARG A 15 19.68 -10.24 12.44
CA ARG A 15 19.27 -9.01 11.75
C ARG A 15 18.02 -8.40 12.37
N LEU A 16 17.05 -9.22 12.75
CA LEU A 16 15.81 -8.80 13.38
C LEU A 16 16.08 -8.19 14.76
N GLU A 17 16.95 -8.81 15.55
CA GLU A 17 17.41 -8.32 16.86
C GLU A 17 18.10 -6.95 16.72
N GLY A 18 19.04 -6.82 15.78
CA GLY A 18 19.72 -5.54 15.52
C GLY A 18 18.74 -4.43 15.11
N LEU A 19 17.75 -4.76 14.27
CA LEU A 19 16.72 -3.82 13.83
C LEU A 19 15.78 -3.43 14.99
N ALA A 20 15.35 -4.40 15.79
CA ALA A 20 14.48 -4.19 16.95
C ALA A 20 15.12 -3.24 17.96
N ARG A 21 16.41 -3.44 18.26
CA ARG A 21 17.18 -2.56 19.16
C ARG A 21 17.31 -1.15 18.61
N ARG A 22 17.64 -1.01 17.32
CA ARG A 22 17.76 0.30 16.65
C ARG A 22 16.45 1.09 16.65
N LEU A 23 15.33 0.41 16.43
CA LEU A 23 13.99 1.02 16.36
C LEU A 23 13.27 1.08 17.71
N ARG A 24 13.86 0.53 18.78
CA ARG A 24 13.27 0.42 20.13
C ARG A 24 11.87 -0.23 20.12
N VAL A 25 11.72 -1.29 19.34
CA VAL A 25 10.49 -2.10 19.26
C VAL A 25 10.79 -3.56 19.51
N SER A 26 9.76 -4.38 19.77
CA SER A 26 9.94 -5.83 19.92
C SER A 26 10.14 -6.53 18.58
N LYS A 27 10.90 -7.64 18.58
CA LYS A 27 11.02 -8.53 17.41
C LYS A 27 9.64 -8.96 16.89
N ALA A 28 8.71 -9.24 17.79
CA ALA A 28 7.34 -9.61 17.43
C ALA A 28 6.61 -8.51 16.64
N LYS A 29 6.86 -7.22 16.91
CA LYS A 29 6.30 -6.12 16.11
C LYS A 29 6.85 -6.15 14.69
N LEU A 30 8.16 -6.31 14.53
CA LEU A 30 8.80 -6.39 13.20
C LEU A 30 8.33 -7.61 12.40
N VAL A 31 8.16 -8.77 13.04
CA VAL A 31 7.61 -9.96 12.37
C VAL A 31 6.20 -9.68 11.86
N ARG A 32 5.34 -9.05 12.67
CA ARG A 32 3.99 -8.68 12.23
C ARG A 32 4.01 -7.68 11.08
N GLU A 33 4.81 -6.62 11.17
CA GLU A 33 4.96 -5.65 10.08
C GLU A 33 5.44 -6.32 8.78
N GLY A 34 6.38 -7.26 8.87
CA GLY A 34 6.84 -8.04 7.73
C GLY A 34 5.74 -8.94 7.14
N VAL A 35 4.95 -9.59 7.98
CA VAL A 35 3.79 -10.40 7.55
C VAL A 35 2.74 -9.52 6.88
N ASP A 36 2.39 -8.38 7.49
CA ASP A 36 1.41 -7.42 6.94
C ASP A 36 1.89 -6.89 5.58
N PHE A 37 3.18 -6.57 5.45
CA PHE A 37 3.78 -6.11 4.19
C PHE A 37 3.67 -7.16 3.07
N VAL A 38 3.96 -8.43 3.38
CA VAL A 38 3.85 -9.52 2.40
C VAL A 38 2.39 -9.75 2.01
N LEU A 39 1.47 -9.80 2.98
CA LEU A 39 0.04 -9.95 2.71
C LEU A 39 -0.51 -8.79 1.88
N GLN A 40 -0.12 -7.56 2.21
CA GLN A 40 -0.49 -6.37 1.46
C GLN A 40 0.05 -6.45 0.02
N ARG A 41 1.32 -6.83 -0.15
CA ARG A 41 1.92 -6.99 -1.48
C ARG A 41 1.14 -8.00 -2.34
N GLU A 42 0.77 -9.14 -1.77
CA GLU A 42 0.02 -10.19 -2.50
C GLU A 42 -1.45 -9.77 -2.76
N GLN A 43 -2.09 -9.06 -1.84
CA GLN A 43 -3.42 -8.47 -2.07
C GLN A 43 -3.43 -7.45 -3.22
N HIS A 44 -2.34 -6.72 -3.38
CA HIS A 44 -2.15 -5.78 -4.50
C HIS A 44 -1.59 -6.44 -5.76
N GLY A 45 -1.40 -7.76 -5.77
CA GLY A 45 -0.88 -8.58 -6.87
C GLY A 45 -1.77 -8.68 -8.12
N ALA A 46 -2.82 -7.87 -8.25
CA ALA A 46 -3.60 -7.71 -9.48
C ALA A 46 -3.64 -6.26 -10.02
N GLY A 47 -2.99 -5.32 -9.36
CA GLY A 47 -2.96 -3.93 -9.79
C GLY A 47 -2.38 -3.07 -8.69
N ASP A 48 -1.16 -2.58 -8.91
CA ASP A 48 -0.53 -1.59 -8.04
C ASP A 48 -1.50 -0.39 -7.90
N PRO A 49 -1.94 -0.04 -6.67
CA PRO A 49 -2.80 1.12 -6.42
C PRO A 49 -2.20 2.41 -6.96
N VAL A 50 -0.88 2.52 -6.96
CA VAL A 50 -0.16 3.67 -7.51
C VAL A 50 -0.28 3.67 -9.03
N LEU A 51 -0.15 2.51 -9.69
CA LEU A 51 -0.36 2.38 -11.14
C LEU A 51 -1.82 2.63 -11.56
N SER A 52 -2.79 2.27 -10.70
CA SER A 52 -4.20 2.60 -10.92
C SER A 52 -4.49 4.09 -10.71
N LEU A 53 -3.83 4.74 -9.74
CA LEU A 53 -3.86 6.18 -9.50
C LEU A 53 -3.28 6.99 -10.67
N ILE A 54 -2.19 6.54 -11.29
CA ILE A 54 -1.54 7.23 -12.42
C ILE A 54 -2.09 6.82 -13.80
N ALA A 55 -3.25 6.16 -13.85
CA ALA A 55 -3.93 5.75 -15.08
C ALA A 55 -3.10 4.87 -16.03
N GLN A 56 -2.04 4.20 -15.55
CA GLN A 56 -1.25 3.25 -16.35
C GLN A 56 -1.87 1.84 -16.39
N ALA A 57 -2.95 1.60 -15.63
CA ALA A 57 -3.67 0.33 -15.62
C ALA A 57 -4.70 0.15 -16.75
N GLY A 58 -4.84 1.09 -17.71
CA GLY A 58 -5.79 0.94 -18.82
C GLY A 58 -6.03 2.19 -19.67
N ARG A 59 -6.96 2.10 -20.63
CA ARG A 59 -7.33 3.22 -21.54
C ARG A 59 -7.73 4.46 -20.73
N ALA A 60 -6.96 5.54 -20.85
CA ALA A 60 -7.31 6.84 -20.29
C ALA A 60 -8.74 7.24 -20.72
N GLY A 61 -9.66 7.32 -19.74
CA GLY A 61 -11.09 7.38 -20.01
C GLY A 61 -11.52 8.59 -20.85
N ARG A 62 -11.12 9.81 -20.47
CA ARG A 62 -11.48 11.04 -21.20
C ARG A 62 -10.25 11.86 -21.55
N ARG A 63 -10.08 12.13 -22.84
CA ARG A 63 -8.92 12.81 -23.40
C ARG A 63 -8.94 14.34 -23.25
N ASP A 64 -10.08 14.90 -22.84
CA ASP A 64 -10.30 16.36 -22.80
C ASP A 64 -10.29 16.94 -21.39
N ILE A 65 -10.01 16.12 -20.36
CA ILE A 65 -10.05 16.55 -18.94
C ILE A 65 -9.13 17.74 -18.72
N SER A 66 -7.88 17.68 -19.21
CA SER A 66 -6.92 18.77 -19.01
C SER A 66 -7.38 20.08 -19.68
N ARG A 67 -8.03 20.00 -20.84
CA ARG A 67 -8.48 21.19 -21.59
C ARG A 67 -9.77 21.79 -21.04
N ARG A 68 -10.65 20.96 -20.46
CA ARG A 68 -11.99 21.37 -20.00
C ARG A 68 -12.15 21.25 -18.49
N HIS A 69 -11.04 21.27 -17.75
CA HIS A 69 -11.01 20.94 -16.34
C HIS A 69 -12.05 21.74 -15.52
N ASP A 70 -12.20 23.03 -15.76
CA ASP A 70 -13.18 23.90 -15.10
C ASP A 70 -14.62 23.42 -15.29
N ALA A 71 -14.98 23.02 -16.51
CA ALA A 71 -16.32 22.52 -16.81
C ALA A 71 -16.59 21.19 -16.09
N TYR A 72 -15.57 20.35 -15.94
CA TYR A 72 -15.66 19.10 -15.18
C TYR A 72 -15.82 19.36 -13.68
N LEU A 73 -15.04 20.27 -13.11
CA LEU A 73 -15.09 20.64 -11.70
C LEU A 73 -16.45 21.29 -11.36
N ALA A 74 -16.89 22.28 -12.14
CA ALA A 74 -18.19 22.93 -11.95
C ALA A 74 -19.37 21.96 -12.10
N ALA A 75 -19.28 20.98 -12.99
CA ALA A 75 -20.30 19.93 -13.10
C ALA A 75 -20.30 19.00 -11.88
N ALA A 76 -19.13 18.66 -11.32
CA ALA A 76 -19.02 17.83 -10.13
C ALA A 76 -19.57 18.54 -8.88
N ASP A 77 -19.25 19.82 -8.69
CA ASP A 77 -19.76 20.61 -7.55
C ASP A 77 -21.28 20.72 -7.57
N ARG A 78 -21.87 20.97 -8.74
CA ARG A 78 -23.33 20.97 -8.91
C ARG A 78 -24.00 19.63 -8.61
N ARG A 79 -23.29 18.51 -8.77
CA ARG A 79 -23.80 17.19 -8.39
C ARG A 79 -23.72 16.93 -6.89
N ARG A 80 -22.70 17.47 -6.20
CA ARG A 80 -22.56 17.36 -4.74
C ARG A 80 -23.55 18.24 -3.97
N ALA A 81 -23.99 19.33 -4.58
CA ALA A 81 -24.97 20.25 -4.02
C ALA A 81 -26.44 19.81 -4.21
N ARG A 82 -26.67 18.62 -4.77
CA ARG A 82 -27.98 17.97 -4.90
C ARG A 82 -28.03 16.77 -3.99
#